data_AF-A0A9J6GF43-F1
#
_entry.id   AF-A0A9J6GF43-F1
#
_cell.length_a   1.000
_cell.length_b   1.000
_cell.length_c   1.000
_cell.angle_alpha   90.00
_cell.angle_beta   90.00
_cell.angle_gamma   90.00
#
_symmetry.space_group_name_H-M   'P 1'
#
loop_
_entity.id
_entity.type
_entity.pdbx_description
1 polymer ?
#
loop_
_entity_poly.entity_id
_entity_poly.type
_entity_poly.pdbx_seq_one_letter_code
_entity_poly.pdbx_strand_id
1 'polypeptide(L)' 'MQILNIDRLDPELLEKNYKHLFEVNDKSKGGSFYLQSKVYRAKERLDEELKHQQEQERKKQQRRQADDT' A
#
# COMPACT_ATOMS: atom_id res chain seq x y z
N MET A 1 -0.97 -7.19 -7.72
CA MET A 1 -1.26 -7.47 -6.29
C MET A 1 -2.73 -7.87 -6.17
N GLN A 2 -3.01 -9.16 -5.93
CA GLN A 2 -4.35 -9.73 -6.15
C GLN A 2 -5.40 -9.33 -5.09
N ILE A 3 -5.02 -9.17 -3.81
CA ILE A 3 -5.98 -8.91 -2.73
C ILE A 3 -6.61 -7.51 -2.83
N LEU A 4 -5.83 -6.48 -3.15
CA LEU A 4 -6.33 -5.11 -3.30
C LEU A 4 -6.66 -4.72 -4.74
N ASN A 5 -6.61 -5.70 -5.67
CA ASN A 5 -6.89 -5.49 -7.09
C ASN A 5 -6.13 -4.29 -7.70
N ILE A 6 -4.81 -4.25 -7.50
CA ILE A 6 -3.93 -3.23 -8.09
C ILE A 6 -2.81 -3.87 -8.92
N ASP A 7 -2.58 -3.33 -10.11
CA ASP A 7 -1.54 -3.81 -11.03
C ASP A 7 -0.21 -3.06 -10.87
N ARG A 8 -0.28 -1.83 -10.34
CA ARG A 8 0.86 -0.97 -10.06
C ARG A 8 0.75 -0.41 -8.64
N LEU A 9 1.89 -0.14 -8.02
CA LEU A 9 1.94 0.48 -6.69
C LEU A 9 1.69 1.99 -6.84
N ASP A 10 0.42 2.36 -6.84
CA ASP A 10 -0.05 3.74 -6.85
C ASP A 10 -0.71 4.05 -5.49
N PRO A 11 -0.25 5.08 -4.73
CA PRO A 11 -0.77 5.36 -3.39
C PRO A 11 -2.26 5.70 -3.34
N GLU A 12 -2.78 6.40 -4.35
CA GLU A 12 -4.19 6.81 -4.38
C GLU A 12 -5.09 5.60 -4.67
N LEU A 13 -4.71 4.77 -5.65
CA LEU A 13 -5.44 3.56 -5.98
C LEU A 13 -5.39 2.54 -4.83
N LEU A 14 -4.24 2.42 -4.17
CA LEU A 14 -4.07 1.60 -2.96
C LEU A 14 -5.06 2.01 -1.88
N GLU A 15 -5.09 3.29 -1.52
CA GLU A 15 -5.95 3.79 -0.44
C GLU A 15 -7.44 3.65 -0.81
N LYS A 16 -7.81 3.95 -2.06
CA LYS A 16 -9.18 3.80 -2.56
C LYS A 16 -9.66 2.35 -2.47
N ASN A 17 -8.90 1.41 -3.02
CA ASN A 17 -9.29 0.00 -3.05
C ASN A 17 -9.26 -0.62 -1.65
N TYR A 18 -8.29 -0.24 -0.82
CA TYR A 18 -8.26 -0.64 0.58
C TYR A 18 -9.52 -0.20 1.32
N LYS A 19 -9.89 1.08 1.26
CA LYS A 19 -11.08 1.59 1.97
C LYS A 19 -12.34 0.83 1.55
N HIS A 20 -12.53 0.67 0.25
CA HIS A 20 -13.68 -0.05 -0.28
C HIS A 20 -13.71 -1.51 0.22
N LEU A 21 -12.62 -2.27 0.02
CA LEU A 21 -12.56 -3.69 0.38
C LEU A 21 -12.61 -3.91 1.89
N PHE A 22 -12.06 -2.99 2.69
CA PHE A 22 -12.10 -3.08 4.14
C PHE A 22 -13.50 -2.83 4.69
N GLU A 23 -14.22 -1.86 4.12
CA GLU A 23 -15.58 -1.50 4.54
C GLU A 23 -16.60 -2.59 4.17
N VAL A 24 -16.55 -3.13 2.95
CA VAL A 24 -17.50 -4.19 2.52
C VAL A 24 -17.31 -5.51 3.29
N ASN A 25 -16.14 -5.71 3.90
CA ASN A 25 -15.84 -6.88 4.72
C ASN A 25 -16.04 -6.65 6.23
N ASP A 26 -16.62 -5.51 6.62
CA ASP A 26 -16.90 -5.22 8.03
C ASP A 26 -17.89 -6.22 8.65
N LYS A 27 -17.50 -6.82 9.78
CA LYS A 27 -18.32 -7.79 10.51
C LYS A 27 -19.71 -7.27 10.88
N SER A 28 -19.82 -6.00 11.27
CA SER A 28 -21.10 -5.38 11.68
C SER A 28 -22.09 -5.27 10.53
N LYS A 29 -21.58 -5.29 9.28
CA LYS A 29 -22.36 -5.26 8.04
C LYS A 29 -22.54 -6.66 7.43
N GLY A 30 -22.25 -7.73 8.17
CA GLY A 30 -22.33 -9.11 7.69
C GLY A 30 -21.11 -9.59 6.92
N GLY A 31 -20.02 -8.82 6.92
CA GLY A 31 -18.75 -9.19 6.29
C GLY A 31 -17.94 -10.23 7.08
N SER A 32 -16.85 -10.71 6.47
CA SER A 32 -15.98 -11.72 7.08
C SER A 32 -14.75 -11.09 7.72
N PHE A 33 -14.54 -11.37 9.00
CA PHE A 33 -13.32 -10.97 9.71
C PHE A 33 -12.06 -11.40 8.99
N TYR A 34 -12.09 -12.63 8.48
CA TYR A 34 -10.92 -13.26 7.92
C TYR A 34 -10.54 -12.52 6.65
N LEU A 35 -11.51 -12.23 5.79
CA LEU A 35 -11.30 -11.46 4.56
C LEU A 35 -10.87 -10.02 4.87
N GLN A 36 -11.52 -9.34 5.81
CA GLN A 36 -11.11 -8.01 6.27
C GLN A 36 -9.66 -8.01 6.78
N SER A 37 -9.28 -9.03 7.55
CA SER A 37 -7.90 -9.19 8.04
C SER A 37 -6.91 -9.42 6.90
N LYS A 38 -7.29 -10.13 5.83
CA LYS A 38 -6.44 -10.30 4.64
C LYS A 38 -6.26 -8.99 3.87
N VAL A 39 -7.32 -8.19 3.74
CA VAL A 39 -7.28 -6.86 3.13
C VAL A 39 -6.34 -5.94 3.93
N TYR A 40 -6.44 -5.96 5.26
CA TYR A 40 -5.56 -5.20 6.15
C TYR A 40 -4.09 -5.58 5.98
N ARG A 41 -3.78 -6.88 6.06
CA ARG A 41 -2.40 -7.38 5.92
C ARG A 41 -1.80 -7.07 4.54
N ALA A 42 -2.63 -7.11 3.49
CA ALA A 42 -2.20 -6.72 2.15
C ALA A 42 -1.83 -5.24 2.07
N LYS A 43 -2.58 -4.36 2.74
CA LYS A 43 -2.25 -2.93 2.83
C LYS A 43 -0.93 -2.71 3.57
N GLU A 44 -0.77 -3.30 4.76
CA GLU A 44 0.46 -3.13 5.56
C GLU A 44 1.72 -3.45 4.75
N ARG A 45 1.72 -4.58 4.03
CA ARG A 45 2.84 -4.97 3.17
C ARG A 45 3.12 -3.96 2.06
N LEU A 46 2.09 -3.36 1.46
CA LEU A 46 2.22 -2.38 0.38
C LEU A 46 2.67 -1.01 0.89
N ASP A 47 2.19 -0.60 2.07
CA ASP A 47 2.64 0.63 2.72
C ASP A 47 4.14 0.56 3.08
N GLU A 48 4.62 -0.60 3.51
CA GLU A 48 6.05 -0.85 3.73
C GLU A 48 6.86 -0.75 2.42
N GLU A 49 6.36 -1.35 1.32
CA GLU A 49 6.99 -1.23 0.01
C GLU A 49 7.12 0.23 -0.42
N LEU A 50 6.06 1.01 -0.24
CA LEU A 50 6.02 2.41 -0.63
C LEU A 50 7.03 3.24 0.16
N LYS A 51 7.13 3.00 1.48
CA LYS A 51 8.13 3.65 2.35
C LYS A 51 9.55 3.31 1.89
N HIS A 52 9.82 2.04 1.59
CA HIS A 52 11.12 1.61 1.09
C HIS A 52 11.47 2.26 -0.24
N GLN A 53 10.54 2.32 -1.20
CA GLN A 53 10.76 2.99 -2.48
C GLN A 53 11.08 4.48 -2.30
N GLN A 54 10.31 5.19 -1.47
CA GLN A 54 10.57 6.60 -1.17
C GLN A 54 11.95 6.81 -0.52
N GLU A 55 12.37 5.92 0.38
CA GLU A 55 13.69 6.01 1.00
C GLU A 55 14.82 5.80 -0.01
N GLN A 56 14.67 4.84 -0.91
CA GLN A 56 15.66 4.58 -1.96
C GLN A 56 15.76 5.76 -2.93
N GLU A 57 14.64 6.36 -3.33
CA GLU A 57 14.64 7.55 -4.19
C GLU A 57 15.30 8.75 -3.51
N ARG A 58 15.02 8.99 -2.22
CA ARG A 58 15.72 10.04 -1.44
C ARG A 58 17.24 9.80 -1.40
N LYS A 59 17.67 8.57 -1.13
CA LYS A 59 19.10 8.21 -1.10
C LYS A 59 19.77 8.42 -2.47
N LYS A 60 19.09 8.08 -3.57
CA LYS A 60 19.59 8.32 -4.93
C LYS A 60 19.72 9.81 -5.23
N GLN A 61 18.74 10.62 -4.85
CA GLN A 61 18.77 12.08 -5.05
C GLN A 61 19.93 12.72 -4.27
N GLN A 62 20.14 12.30 -3.01
CA GLN A 62 21.26 12.79 -2.19
C GLN A 62 22.62 12.44 -2.80
N ARG A 63 22.80 11.22 -3.32
CA ARG A 63 24.04 10.82 -4.01
C ARG A 63 24.29 11.65 -5.27
N ARG A 64 23.27 11.85 -6.11
CA ARG A 64 23.39 12.66 -7.33
C ARG A 64 23.77 14.11 -7.05
N GLN A 65 23.24 14.71 -5.99
CA GLN A 65 23.61 16.06 -5.59
C GLN A 65 25.04 16.15 -5.06
N ALA A 66 25.52 15.11 -4.35
CA ALA A 66 26.89 15.04 -3.87
C ALA A 66 27.92 14.81 -4.99
N ASP A 67 27.55 14.09 -6.06
CA ASP A 67 28.42 13.85 -7.22
C ASP A 67 28.52 15.08 -8.16
N ASP A 68 27.58 16.03 -8.07
CA ASP A 68 27.50 17.26 -8.89
C ASP A 68 28.11 18.49 -8.17
N THR A 69 28.64 18.32 -6.95
CA THR A 69 29.31 19.35 -6.13
C THR A 69 30.80 19.05 -6.00
#